data_AF-A0A843I7P0-F1
#
_entry.id   AF-A0A843I7P0-F1
#
_cell.length_a   1.000
_cell.length_b   1.000
_cell.length_c   1.000
_cell.angle_alpha   90.00
_cell.angle_beta   90.00
_cell.angle_gamma   90.00
#
_symmetry.space_group_name_H-M   'P 1'
#
loop_
_entity.id
_entity.type
_entity.pdbx_description
1 polymer ?
#
loop_
_entity_poly.entity_id
_entity_poly.type
_entity_poly.pdbx_seq_one_letter_code
_entity_poly.pdbx_strand_id
1 'polypeptide(L)'
;MDELVELVRLLESQESYKLIDVIKYENGRRYIFRSPIRDGEIYIHIVIHKGKLYLELWPQSFAIPMAVYDLRKYPASLPLAIIDLLRRA
;
A
#
# COMPACT_ATOMS: atom_id res chain seq x y z
N MET A 1 -11.81 -0.58 11.74
CA MET A 1 -10.82 0.46 12.11
C MET A 1 -9.53 -0.21 12.55
N ASP A 2 -9.63 -1.31 13.30
CA ASP A 2 -8.48 -2.11 13.77
C ASP A 2 -7.65 -2.71 12.62
N GLU A 3 -8.29 -3.26 11.59
CA GLU A 3 -7.59 -3.86 10.43
C GLU A 3 -6.65 -2.88 9.69
N LEU A 4 -7.02 -1.60 9.58
CA LEU A 4 -6.12 -0.59 9.00
C LEU A 4 -4.89 -0.40 9.88
N VAL A 5 -5.12 -0.19 11.18
CA VAL A 5 -4.05 0.12 12.13
C VAL A 5 -3.09 -1.05 12.20
N GLU A 6 -3.60 -2.28 12.20
CA GLU A 6 -2.81 -3.50 12.11
C GLU A 6 -2.00 -3.58 10.82
N LEU A 7 -2.62 -3.32 9.67
CA LEU A 7 -1.91 -3.33 8.39
C LEU A 7 -0.80 -2.27 8.33
N VAL A 8 -1.08 -1.04 8.76
CA VAL A 8 -0.09 0.04 8.80
C VAL A 8 1.06 -0.35 9.72
N ARG A 9 0.78 -0.85 10.92
CA ARG A 9 1.81 -1.33 11.87
C ARG A 9 2.62 -2.51 11.33
N LEU A 10 1.97 -3.43 10.62
CA LEU A 10 2.62 -4.58 9.98
C LEU A 10 3.59 -4.14 8.90
N LEU A 11 3.28 -3.08 8.15
CA LEU A 11 4.20 -2.52 7.18
C LEU A 11 5.32 -1.74 7.87
N GLU A 12 5.01 -0.90 8.86
CA GLU A 12 6.02 -0.15 9.61
C GLU A 12 7.03 -1.04 10.35
N SER A 13 6.63 -2.25 10.77
CA SER A 13 7.52 -3.21 11.43
C SER A 13 8.48 -3.93 10.47
N GLN A 14 8.27 -3.82 9.16
CA GLN A 14 9.08 -4.48 8.15
C GLN A 14 10.04 -3.50 7.49
N GLU A 15 11.35 -3.77 7.56
CA GLU A 15 12.41 -2.90 7.01
C GLU A 15 12.25 -2.62 5.49
N SER A 16 11.60 -3.53 4.78
CA SER A 16 11.35 -3.41 3.34
C SER A 16 10.26 -2.38 3.00
N TYR A 17 9.52 -1.85 3.97
CA TYR A 17 8.49 -0.84 3.78
C TYR A 17 8.81 0.41 4.59
N LYS A 18 8.98 1.54 3.90
CA LYS A 18 9.22 2.83 4.54
C LYS A 18 7.98 3.70 4.40
N LEU A 19 7.36 4.12 5.50
CA LEU A 19 6.31 5.14 5.47
C LEU A 19 6.94 6.48 5.02
N ILE A 20 6.43 7.04 3.93
CA ILE A 20 6.93 8.29 3.33
C ILE A 20 6.01 9.45 3.65
N ASP A 21 4.69 9.23 3.60
CA ASP A 21 3.72 10.31 3.83
C ASP A 21 2.38 9.78 4.34
N VAL A 22 1.64 10.66 5.02
CA VAL A 22 0.26 10.43 5.48
C VAL A 22 -0.58 11.65 5.11
N ILE A 23 -1.37 11.50 4.04
CA ILE A 23 -2.26 12.55 3.55
C ILE A 23 -3.63 12.40 4.23
N LYS A 24 -4.12 13.47 4.87
CA LYS A 24 -5.45 13.51 5.48
C LYS A 24 -6.39 14.34 4.61
N TYR A 25 -7.64 13.90 4.49
CA TYR A 25 -8.72 14.64 3.82
C TYR A 25 -10.00 14.50 4.64
N GLU A 26 -10.99 15.34 4.37
CA GLU A 26 -12.21 15.51 5.18
C GLU A 26 -12.89 14.19 5.60
N ASN A 27 -12.86 13.18 4.72
CA ASN A 27 -13.49 11.88 4.95
C ASN A 27 -12.54 10.69 4.73
N GLY A 28 -11.26 10.86 5.06
CA GLY A 28 -10.34 9.73 5.05
C GLY A 28 -8.86 10.09 5.13
N ARG A 29 -8.03 9.09 4.82
CA ARG A 29 -6.59 9.17 4.98
C ARG A 29 -5.91 8.22 3.99
N ARG A 30 -4.78 8.65 3.45
CA ARG A 30 -3.90 7.84 2.61
C ARG A 30 -2.54 7.72 3.30
N TYR A 31 -2.09 6.49 3.51
CA TYR A 31 -0.73 6.18 3.95
C TYR A 31 0.08 5.76 2.74
N ILE A 32 1.24 6.37 2.54
CA ILE A 32 2.11 6.09 1.39
C ILE A 32 3.38 5.43 1.92
N PHE A 33 3.52 4.14 1.62
CA PHE A 33 4.74 3.41 1.86
C PHE A 33 5.54 3.30 0.57
N ARG A 34 6.85 3.20 0.71
CA ARG A 34 7.79 2.93 -0.38
C ARG A 34 8.49 1.63 -0.09
N SER A 35 8.68 0.82 -1.13
CA SER A 35 9.41 -0.43 -1.04
C SER A 35 10.33 -0.61 -2.25
N PRO A 36 11.58 -1.07 -2.06
CA PRO A 36 12.42 -1.45 -3.19
C PRO A 36 11.84 -2.69 -3.88
N ILE A 37 11.97 -2.73 -5.20
CA ILE A 37 11.73 -3.89 -6.07
C ILE A 37 12.98 -4.08 -6.96
N ARG A 38 13.08 -5.16 -7.72
CA ARG A 38 14.30 -5.45 -8.50
C ARG A 38 14.74 -4.29 -9.40
N ASP A 39 13.78 -3.72 -10.13
CA ASP A 39 14.05 -2.69 -11.14
C ASP A 39 13.66 -1.26 -10.67
N GLY A 40 13.64 -1.01 -9.36
CA GLY A 40 13.40 0.34 -8.82
C GLY A 40 12.58 0.35 -7.53
N GLU A 41 11.59 1.22 -7.46
CA GLU A 41 10.73 1.36 -6.28
C GLU A 41 9.25 1.21 -6.65
N ILE A 42 8.49 0.66 -5.71
CA ILE A 42 7.03 0.66 -5.74
C ILE A 42 6.51 1.40 -4.51
N TYR A 43 5.49 2.23 -4.74
CA TYR A 43 4.74 2.89 -3.70
C TYR A 43 3.46 2.12 -3.42
N ILE A 44 3.19 1.89 -2.15
CA ILE A 44 1.98 1.23 -1.66
C ILE A 44 1.13 2.30 -1.01
N HIS A 45 -0.03 2.59 -1.59
CA HIS A 45 -0.97 3.52 -0.98
C HIS A 45 -2.07 2.74 -0.28
N ILE A 46 -2.16 2.86 1.05
CA ILE A 46 -3.32 2.38 1.80
C ILE A 46 -4.29 3.55 1.95
N VAL A 47 -5.44 3.44 1.28
CA VAL A 47 -6.41 4.53 1.13
C VAL A 47 -7.68 4.18 1.88
N ILE A 48 -8.06 5.02 2.84
CA ILE A 48 -9.41 5.05 3.38
C ILE A 48 -10.12 6.27 2.84
N HIS A 49 -11.31 6.07 2.27
CA HIS A 49 -12.15 7.18 1.84
C HIS A 49 -13.62 6.76 1.90
N LYS A 50 -14.45 7.55 2.60
CA LYS A 50 -15.91 7.32 2.72
C LYS A 50 -16.27 5.86 3.11
N GLY A 51 -15.59 5.32 4.12
CA GLY A 51 -15.81 3.97 4.62
C GLY A 51 -15.30 2.83 3.72
N LYS A 52 -14.59 3.15 2.65
CA LYS A 52 -13.93 2.19 1.76
C LYS A 52 -12.45 2.11 2.10
N LEU A 53 -11.87 0.92 2.02
CA LEU A 53 -10.45 0.66 2.28
C LEU A 53 -9.83 0.00 1.05
N TYR A 54 -8.82 0.64 0.48
CA TYR A 54 -8.12 0.20 -0.71
C TYR A 54 -6.62 0.11 -0.46
N LEU A 55 -5.97 -0.78 -1.21
CA LEU A 55 -4.53 -0.79 -1.39
C LEU A 55 -4.23 -0.60 -2.88
N GLU A 56 -3.45 0.43 -3.21
CA GLU A 56 -3.02 0.74 -4.56
C GLU A 56 -1.52 0.48 -4.69
N LEU A 57 -1.10 -0.12 -5.81
CA LEU A 57 0.30 -0.35 -6.15
C LEU A 57 0.72 0.62 -7.26
N TRP A 58 1.75 1.42 -6.98
CA TRP A 58 2.22 2.51 -7.82
C TRP A 58 3.72 2.32 -8.15
N PRO A 59 4.06 1.76 -9.32
CA PRO A 59 5.44 1.79 -9.78
C PRO A 59 5.92 3.24 -9.93
N GLN A 60 7.19 3.52 -9.57
CA GLN A 60 7.75 4.87 -9.55
C GLN A 60 7.52 5.67 -10.85
N SER A 61 7.51 5.01 -12.00
CA SER A 61 7.39 5.67 -13.32
C SER A 61 5.96 5.93 -13.80
N PHE A 62 4.93 5.59 -13.00
CA PHE A 62 3.55 5.59 -13.46
C PHE A 62 2.73 6.74 -12.88
N ALA A 63 1.90 7.38 -13.72
CA ALA A 63 0.95 8.42 -13.32
C ALA A 63 -0.38 7.86 -12.78
N ILE A 64 -0.57 6.54 -12.83
CA ILE A 64 -1.77 5.82 -12.39
C ILE A 64 -1.36 4.56 -11.62
N PRO A 65 -2.21 4.02 -10.72
CA PRO A 65 -1.90 2.77 -10.05
C PRO A 65 -1.89 1.62 -11.06
N MET A 66 -0.89 0.75 -10.97
CA MET A 66 -0.82 -0.48 -11.75
C MET A 66 -1.92 -1.46 -11.33
N ALA A 67 -2.27 -1.48 -10.03
CA ALA A 67 -3.31 -2.32 -9.49
C ALA A 67 -3.98 -1.67 -8.27
N VAL A 68 -5.26 -1.95 -8.07
CA VAL A 68 -6.07 -1.48 -6.95
C VAL A 68 -6.87 -2.64 -6.36
N TYR A 69 -6.75 -2.82 -5.04
CA TYR A 69 -7.41 -3.90 -4.31
C TYR A 69 -8.39 -3.30 -3.29
N ASP A 70 -9.67 -3.68 -3.37
CA ASP A 70 -10.64 -3.40 -2.28
C ASP A 70 -10.36 -4.41 -1.16
N LEU A 71 -9.81 -3.93 -0.04
CA LEU A 71 -9.39 -4.80 1.06
C LEU A 71 -10.56 -5.43 1.82
N ARG A 72 -11.81 -5.03 1.51
CA ARG A 72 -13.01 -5.71 2.01
C ARG A 72 -13.39 -6.93 1.17
N LYS A 73 -12.81 -7.06 -0.03
CA LYS A 73 -13.05 -8.19 -0.95
C LYS A 73 -11.85 -9.12 -1.02
N TYR A 74 -10.64 -8.58 -0.88
CA TYR A 74 -9.40 -9.33 -0.99
C TYR A 74 -8.54 -9.08 0.25
N PRO A 75 -7.90 -10.12 0.82
CA PRO A 75 -7.00 -9.93 1.95
C PRO A 75 -5.77 -9.13 1.52
N ALA A 76 -5.22 -8.32 2.43
CA ALA A 76 -4.01 -7.54 2.17
C ALA A 76 -2.79 -8.40 1.82
N SER A 77 -2.77 -9.67 2.23
CA SER A 77 -1.71 -10.62 1.84
C SER A 77 -1.56 -10.78 0.32
N LEU A 78 -2.65 -10.63 -0.45
CA LEU A 78 -2.61 -10.76 -1.90
C LEU A 78 -1.74 -9.67 -2.57
N PRO A 79 -2.03 -8.35 -2.39
CA PRO A 79 -1.16 -7.32 -2.94
C PRO A 79 0.26 -7.35 -2.35
N LEU A 80 0.44 -7.72 -1.08
CA LEU A 80 1.78 -7.83 -0.50
C LEU A 80 2.61 -8.96 -1.12
N ALA A 81 1.99 -10.10 -1.44
CA ALA A 81 2.65 -11.19 -2.15
C ALA A 81 3.10 -10.77 -3.57
N ILE A 82 2.35 -9.89 -4.24
CA ILE A 82 2.75 -9.33 -5.53
C ILE A 82 4.01 -8.47 -5.39
N ILE A 83 4.10 -7.66 -4.34
CA ILE A 83 5.32 -6.88 -4.06
C ILE A 83 6.51 -7.82 -3.81
N ASP A 84 6.31 -8.89 -3.04
CA ASP A 84 7.35 -9.90 -2.81
C ASP A 84 7.80 -10.59 -4.10
N LEU A 85 6.89 -10.83 -5.04
CA LEU A 85 7.23 -11.33 -6.37
C LEU A 85 8.06 -10.30 -7.16
N LEU A 86 7.66 -9.02 -7.17
CA LEU A 86 8.39 -7.95 -7.87
C LEU A 86 9.78 -7.66 -7.28
N ARG A 87 10.02 -8.02 -6.01
CA ARG A 87 11.35 -7.96 -5.39
C ARG A 87 12.28 -9.08 -5.87
N ARG A 88 11.72 -10.23 -6.25
CA ARG A 88 12.47 -11.45 -6.60
C ARG A 88 12.62 -11.64 -8.10
N ALA A 89 11.59 -11.29 -8.86
CA ALA A 89 11.56 -11.28 -10.32
C ALA A 89 12.56 -10.26 -10.81
#